data_AF-A0A4Q3RI03-F1
#
_entry.id   AF-A0A4Q3RI03-F1
#
_cell.length_a   1.000
_cell.length_b   1.000
_cell.length_c   1.000
_cell.angle_alpha   90.00
_cell.angle_beta   90.00
_cell.angle_gamma   90.00
#
_symmetry.space_group_name_H-M   'P 1'
#
loop_
_entity.id
_entity.type
_entity.pdbx_description
1 polymer ?
#
loop_
_entity_poly.entity_id
_entity_poly.type
_entity_poly.pdbx_seq_one_letter_code
_entity_poly.pdbx_strand_id
1 'polypeptide(L)'
;MERSRDEAKKMAAKFLQTNRRSSLTQIWEMIEETKDCVPEGSPTLKDTANLTALEELRQKSESRSFREYADFAAMCAPPGVKFGKLNEWYTELCAVVSTYHRTPEFANDYTRLIHLLYDTAFQMIDAYQQYKAERGLIDFADQEILFLQMLRENEAVRNEISLSFRLVMVDEFQDSSPVQLAIFSALSKLVQNSIWVGDPKQAIYGFRDSDSQLFELAMQSVDKNRANKRINLGENFRSRPGLVYAVNEIFKGIFRDSLSDDQIVLAPSAESLVRERSYKTAPLEVLAFPAMKEEYKFAAIGEYIKELLASGRQVYDKEHCKQRGIRGSDIAILFRSNSQLN
;
A
#
# COMPACT_ATOMS: atom_id res chain seq x y z
N MET A 1 -13.53 -16.85 1.65
CA MET A 1 -14.27 -16.69 0.37
C MET A 1 -15.78 -16.61 0.58
N GLU A 2 -16.44 -17.62 1.17
CA GLU A 2 -17.90 -17.57 1.41
C GLU A 2 -18.34 -16.46 2.37
N ARG A 3 -17.54 -16.19 3.41
CA ARG A 3 -17.80 -15.14 4.41
C ARG A 3 -17.91 -13.72 3.83
N SER A 4 -17.01 -13.35 2.92
CA SER A 4 -17.03 -12.04 2.25
C SER A 4 -18.21 -11.92 1.27
N ARG A 5 -18.64 -13.04 0.67
CA ARG A 5 -19.81 -13.09 -0.22
C ARG A 5 -21.11 -12.82 0.56
N ASP A 6 -21.20 -13.33 1.79
CA ASP A 6 -22.36 -13.14 2.66
C ASP A 6 -22.39 -11.76 3.32
N GLU A 7 -21.24 -11.17 3.63
CA GLU A 7 -21.17 -9.78 4.14
C GLU A 7 -21.59 -8.77 3.06
N ALA A 8 -21.14 -8.94 1.81
CA ALA A 8 -21.57 -8.10 0.69
C ALA A 8 -23.10 -8.20 0.46
N LYS A 9 -23.66 -9.42 0.51
CA LYS A 9 -25.12 -9.64 0.40
C LYS A 9 -25.91 -8.99 1.54
N LYS A 10 -25.41 -9.05 2.78
CA LYS A 10 -26.07 -8.44 3.95
C LYS A 10 -26.04 -6.91 3.89
N MET A 11 -24.93 -6.33 3.41
CA MET A 11 -24.77 -4.89 3.28
C MET A 11 -25.71 -4.33 2.19
N ALA A 12 -25.82 -5.03 1.05
CA ALA A 12 -26.77 -4.71 0.00
C ALA A 12 -28.24 -4.83 0.48
N ALA A 13 -28.59 -5.92 1.17
CA ALA A 13 -29.94 -6.15 1.68
C ALA A 13 -30.39 -5.11 2.72
N LYS A 14 -29.48 -4.66 3.59
CA LYS A 14 -29.75 -3.62 4.60
C LYS A 14 -29.99 -2.25 3.96
N PHE A 15 -29.28 -1.94 2.88
CA PHE A 15 -29.46 -0.69 2.14
C PHE A 15 -30.80 -0.66 1.38
N LEU A 16 -31.21 -1.78 0.79
CA LEU A 16 -32.47 -1.91 0.05
C LEU A 16 -33.74 -1.78 0.90
N GLN A 17 -33.68 -2.08 2.20
CA GLN A 17 -34.83 -1.96 3.10
C GLN A 17 -35.22 -0.51 3.44
N THR A 18 -34.33 0.47 3.26
CA THR A 18 -34.52 1.82 3.82
C THR A 18 -35.22 2.81 2.89
N ASN A 19 -35.31 2.58 1.57
CA ASN A 19 -35.83 3.56 0.62
C ASN A 19 -36.95 2.99 -0.27
N ARG A 20 -38.20 3.44 -0.06
CA ARG A 20 -39.39 3.05 -0.82
C ARG A 20 -39.98 4.25 -1.59
N ARG A 21 -39.43 4.52 -2.77
CA ARG A 21 -40.03 5.16 -3.98
C ARG A 21 -38.87 5.42 -4.97
N SER A 22 -39.00 4.94 -6.21
CA SER A 22 -37.90 4.93 -7.19
C SER A 22 -37.65 6.34 -7.73
N SER A 23 -36.57 6.97 -7.25
CA SER A 23 -36.11 8.30 -7.67
C SER A 23 -35.96 8.47 -9.19
N LEU A 24 -35.63 7.40 -9.93
CA LEU A 24 -35.51 7.46 -11.39
C LEU A 24 -36.83 7.83 -12.03
N THR A 25 -37.94 7.20 -11.62
CA THR A 25 -39.25 7.49 -12.17
C THR A 25 -39.63 8.96 -11.96
N GLN A 26 -39.29 9.51 -10.79
CA GLN A 26 -39.48 10.93 -10.50
C GLN A 26 -38.59 11.83 -11.37
N ILE A 27 -37.31 11.47 -11.58
CA ILE A 27 -36.40 12.18 -12.50
C ILE A 27 -36.95 12.13 -13.94
N TRP A 28 -37.48 10.98 -14.37
CA TRP A 28 -38.08 10.80 -15.69
C TRP A 28 -39.36 11.62 -15.87
N GLU A 29 -40.26 11.60 -14.88
CA GLU A 29 -41.48 12.41 -14.86
C GLU A 29 -41.15 13.91 -14.92
N MET A 30 -40.18 14.38 -14.14
CA MET A 30 -39.73 15.79 -14.16
C MET A 30 -39.11 16.21 -15.49
N ILE A 31 -38.43 15.31 -16.21
CA ILE A 31 -37.89 15.59 -17.55
C ILE A 31 -39.02 15.63 -18.59
N GLU A 32 -39.99 14.72 -18.50
CA GLU A 32 -41.16 14.67 -19.39
C GLU A 32 -42.09 15.88 -19.19
N GLU A 33 -42.29 16.35 -17.96
CA GLU A 33 -43.10 17.54 -17.61
C GLU A 33 -42.58 18.83 -18.29
N THR A 34 -41.31 18.87 -18.70
CA THR A 34 -40.80 20.02 -19.46
C THR A 34 -41.35 20.11 -20.87
N LYS A 35 -41.92 19.03 -21.44
CA LYS A 35 -42.42 18.99 -22.83
C LYS A 35 -43.44 20.09 -23.13
N ASP A 36 -44.16 20.53 -22.11
CA ASP A 36 -45.18 21.57 -22.21
C ASP A 36 -44.66 22.99 -21.89
N CYS A 37 -43.40 23.13 -21.49
CA CYS A 37 -42.76 24.43 -21.25
C CYS A 37 -42.30 25.08 -22.57
N VAL A 38 -43.25 25.66 -23.32
CA VAL A 38 -42.96 26.52 -24.48
C VAL A 38 -42.93 27.98 -24.01
N PRO A 39 -41.85 28.74 -24.24
CA PRO A 39 -41.85 30.16 -23.89
C PRO A 39 -42.89 30.92 -24.71
N GLU A 40 -43.80 31.63 -24.03
CA GLU A 40 -44.75 32.53 -24.68
C GLU A 40 -44.00 33.73 -25.31
N GLY A 41 -44.00 33.80 -26.65
CA GLY A 41 -43.37 34.87 -27.43
C GLY A 41 -42.22 34.38 -28.33
N SER A 42 -41.63 35.29 -29.14
CA SER A 42 -40.47 34.96 -29.96
C SER A 42 -39.22 34.75 -29.07
N PRO A 43 -38.56 33.58 -29.12
CA PRO A 43 -37.47 33.26 -28.20
C PRO A 43 -36.25 34.16 -28.43
N THR A 44 -35.61 34.61 -27.36
CA THR A 44 -34.32 35.30 -27.45
C THR A 44 -33.20 34.30 -27.76
N LEU A 45 -32.04 34.78 -28.24
CA LEU A 45 -30.86 33.92 -28.50
C LEU A 45 -30.44 33.06 -27.29
N LYS A 46 -30.67 33.54 -26.06
CA LYS A 46 -30.40 32.78 -24.83
C LYS A 46 -31.48 31.71 -24.58
N ASP A 47 -32.73 31.98 -24.93
CA ASP A 47 -33.83 31.01 -24.82
C ASP A 47 -33.62 29.87 -25.82
N THR A 48 -33.15 30.16 -27.03
CA THR A 48 -32.82 29.14 -28.03
C THR A 48 -31.73 28.19 -27.53
N ALA A 49 -30.63 28.69 -26.95
CA ALA A 49 -29.56 27.85 -26.42
C ALA A 49 -30.03 26.96 -25.24
N ASN A 50 -30.88 27.50 -24.36
CA ASN A 50 -31.45 26.75 -23.24
C ASN A 50 -32.44 25.66 -23.72
N LEU A 51 -33.25 25.96 -24.75
CA LEU A 51 -34.18 25.01 -25.36
C LEU A 51 -33.45 23.89 -26.10
N THR A 52 -32.37 24.20 -26.84
CA THR A 52 -31.53 23.18 -27.49
C THR A 52 -30.89 22.26 -26.46
N ALA A 53 -30.40 22.78 -25.33
CA ALA A 53 -29.87 21.95 -24.24
C ALA A 53 -30.95 21.04 -23.62
N LEU A 54 -32.19 21.52 -23.48
CA LEU A 54 -33.33 20.72 -23.02
C LEU A 54 -33.73 19.63 -24.01
N GLU A 55 -33.74 19.93 -25.31
CA GLU A 55 -34.01 18.95 -26.36
C GLU A 55 -32.91 17.89 -26.45
N GLU A 56 -31.64 18.28 -26.32
CA GLU A 56 -30.53 17.35 -26.22
C GLU A 56 -30.70 16.42 -25.01
N LEU A 57 -31.09 16.95 -23.85
CA LEU A 57 -31.38 16.15 -22.64
C LEU A 57 -32.54 15.16 -22.88
N ARG A 58 -33.60 15.56 -23.59
CA ARG A 58 -34.74 14.68 -23.93
C ARG A 58 -34.37 13.58 -24.91
N GLN A 59 -33.67 13.88 -26.00
CA GLN A 59 -33.27 12.86 -26.97
C GLN A 59 -32.37 11.79 -26.33
N LYS A 60 -31.47 12.27 -25.48
CA LYS A 60 -30.63 11.47 -24.61
C LYS A 60 -31.47 10.56 -23.70
N SER A 61 -32.53 11.09 -23.08
CA SER A 61 -33.42 10.34 -22.19
C SER A 61 -34.24 9.27 -22.95
N GLU A 62 -34.83 9.61 -24.09
CA GLU A 62 -35.70 8.74 -24.89
C GLU A 62 -34.98 7.52 -25.49
N SER A 63 -33.68 7.63 -25.75
CA SER A 63 -32.86 6.53 -26.30
C SER A 63 -32.67 5.37 -25.31
N ARG A 64 -33.00 5.55 -24.02
CA ARG A 64 -32.72 4.61 -22.92
C ARG A 64 -31.27 4.12 -22.88
N SER A 65 -30.33 4.83 -23.51
CA SER A 65 -28.91 4.47 -23.51
C SER A 65 -28.23 4.78 -22.17
N PHE A 66 -28.93 5.47 -21.26
CA PHE A 66 -28.42 5.85 -19.96
C PHE A 66 -28.61 4.78 -18.92
N ARG A 67 -27.48 4.22 -18.46
CA ARG A 67 -27.45 3.32 -17.31
C ARG A 67 -26.43 3.75 -16.25
N GLU A 68 -25.77 4.89 -16.41
CA GLU A 68 -24.66 5.26 -15.55
C GLU A 68 -24.87 6.61 -14.86
N TYR A 69 -24.57 6.66 -13.55
CA TYR A 69 -24.63 7.87 -12.73
C TYR A 69 -23.79 9.02 -13.29
N ALA A 70 -22.70 8.72 -14.01
CA ALA A 70 -21.85 9.71 -14.66
C ALA A 70 -22.62 10.56 -15.69
N ASP A 71 -23.57 9.95 -16.40
CA ASP A 71 -24.42 10.66 -17.35
C ASP A 71 -25.36 11.63 -16.63
N PHE A 72 -25.96 11.20 -15.52
CA PHE A 72 -26.81 12.06 -14.68
C PHE A 72 -26.03 13.21 -14.01
N ALA A 73 -24.80 12.95 -13.55
CA ALA A 73 -23.94 13.98 -12.96
C ALA A 73 -23.54 15.05 -13.98
N ALA A 74 -23.31 14.66 -15.24
CA ALA A 74 -23.03 15.59 -16.33
C ALA A 74 -24.25 16.48 -16.70
N MET A 75 -25.49 16.02 -16.45
CA MET A 75 -26.71 16.80 -16.69
C MET A 75 -26.89 17.96 -15.70
N CYS A 76 -26.35 17.85 -14.47
CA CYS A 76 -26.48 18.87 -13.42
C CYS A 76 -25.52 20.06 -13.55
N ALA A 77 -24.63 20.07 -14.54
CA ALA A 77 -23.70 21.18 -14.78
C ALA A 77 -23.20 21.28 -16.24
N PRO A 78 -24.06 21.57 -17.24
CA PRO A 78 -23.59 21.83 -18.59
C PRO A 78 -22.72 23.10 -18.60
N PRO A 79 -21.51 23.06 -19.19
CA PRO A 79 -20.59 24.19 -19.14
C PRO A 79 -21.17 25.40 -19.91
N GLY A 80 -21.58 26.43 -19.17
CA GLY A 80 -21.86 27.76 -19.71
C GLY A 80 -23.33 28.12 -19.98
N VAL A 81 -24.30 27.27 -19.64
CA VAL A 81 -25.74 27.50 -19.91
C VAL A 81 -26.45 28.05 -18.66
N LYS A 82 -27.23 29.14 -18.79
CA LYS A 82 -28.01 29.75 -17.70
C LYS A 82 -29.52 29.63 -17.99
N PHE A 83 -30.23 28.80 -17.22
CA PHE A 83 -31.62 28.43 -17.45
C PHE A 83 -32.70 29.48 -17.08
N GLY A 84 -32.44 30.80 -17.17
CA GLY A 84 -33.47 31.86 -17.14
C GLY A 84 -34.73 31.64 -16.27
N LYS A 85 -35.92 31.71 -16.86
CA LYS A 85 -37.23 31.43 -16.21
C LYS A 85 -37.44 29.94 -15.83
N LEU A 86 -36.58 29.04 -16.31
CA LEU A 86 -36.59 27.60 -16.04
C LEU A 86 -35.61 27.21 -14.91
N ASN A 87 -35.00 28.19 -14.26
CA ASN A 87 -33.94 27.99 -13.28
C ASN A 87 -34.45 27.32 -12.00
N GLU A 88 -35.71 27.55 -11.61
CA GLU A 88 -36.35 26.90 -10.47
C GLU A 88 -36.51 25.39 -10.71
N TRP A 89 -37.12 25.01 -11.84
CA TRP A 89 -37.25 23.61 -12.26
C TRP A 89 -35.88 22.91 -12.38
N TYR A 90 -34.90 23.58 -12.99
CA TYR A 90 -33.56 23.01 -13.14
C TYR A 90 -32.87 22.78 -11.79
N THR A 91 -33.06 23.70 -10.84
CA THR A 91 -32.55 23.57 -9.48
C THR A 91 -33.18 22.39 -8.76
N GLU A 92 -34.48 22.17 -8.96
CA GLU A 92 -35.20 21.02 -8.41
C GLU A 92 -34.72 19.68 -9.01
N LEU A 93 -34.54 19.62 -10.33
CA LEU A 93 -33.95 18.46 -11.02
C LEU A 93 -32.55 18.14 -10.47
N CYS A 94 -31.68 19.14 -10.34
CA CYS A 94 -30.35 18.98 -9.75
C CYS A 94 -30.42 18.46 -8.31
N ALA A 95 -31.37 18.95 -7.51
CA ALA A 95 -31.58 18.49 -6.16
C ALA A 95 -31.98 17.00 -6.12
N VAL A 96 -32.91 16.56 -6.96
CA VAL A 96 -33.33 15.15 -7.03
C VAL A 96 -32.18 14.26 -7.51
N VAL A 97 -31.49 14.63 -8.59
CA VAL A 97 -30.33 13.87 -9.10
C VAL A 97 -29.20 13.80 -8.07
N SER A 98 -28.96 14.87 -7.31
CA SER A 98 -27.95 14.87 -6.24
C SER A 98 -28.24 13.82 -5.16
N THR A 99 -29.50 13.42 -4.99
CA THR A 99 -29.90 12.37 -4.05
C THR A 99 -29.89 10.96 -4.65
N TYR A 100 -29.60 10.80 -5.96
CA TYR A 100 -29.66 9.51 -6.64
C TYR A 100 -28.75 8.45 -6.03
N HIS A 101 -27.57 8.83 -5.54
CA HIS A 101 -26.65 7.92 -4.85
C HIS A 101 -27.23 7.26 -3.59
N ARG A 102 -28.34 7.80 -3.06
CA ARG A 102 -29.03 7.27 -1.88
C ARG A 102 -30.09 6.23 -2.24
N THR A 103 -30.29 5.94 -3.52
CA THR A 103 -31.47 5.22 -3.99
C THR A 103 -31.22 3.72 -4.07
N PRO A 104 -32.27 2.89 -3.89
CA PRO A 104 -32.15 1.44 -4.06
C PRO A 104 -31.61 1.05 -5.43
N GLU A 105 -31.96 1.78 -6.48
CA GLU A 105 -31.54 1.54 -7.85
C GLU A 105 -30.03 1.73 -8.01
N PHE A 106 -29.50 2.88 -7.57
CA PHE A 106 -28.06 3.11 -7.57
C PHE A 106 -27.29 2.05 -6.78
N ALA A 107 -27.78 1.67 -5.59
CA ALA A 107 -27.13 0.63 -4.81
C ALA A 107 -27.20 -0.75 -5.46
N ASN A 108 -28.30 -1.09 -6.15
CA ASN A 108 -28.40 -2.33 -6.93
C ASN A 108 -27.40 -2.33 -8.09
N ASP A 109 -27.29 -1.23 -8.83
CA ASP A 109 -26.34 -1.11 -9.94
C ASP A 109 -24.90 -1.16 -9.45
N TYR A 110 -24.58 -0.46 -8.35
CA TYR A 110 -23.25 -0.50 -7.74
C TYR A 110 -22.92 -1.89 -7.20
N THR A 111 -23.88 -2.56 -6.55
CA THR A 111 -23.73 -3.95 -6.08
C THR A 111 -23.50 -4.90 -7.26
N ARG A 112 -24.25 -4.73 -8.35
CA ARG A 112 -24.07 -5.51 -9.58
C ARG A 112 -22.69 -5.28 -10.20
N LEU A 113 -22.23 -4.03 -10.27
CA LEU A 113 -20.89 -3.71 -10.76
C LEU A 113 -19.81 -4.39 -9.91
N ILE A 114 -19.91 -4.29 -8.58
CA ILE A 114 -19.01 -4.99 -7.65
C ILE A 114 -19.00 -6.49 -7.94
N HIS A 115 -20.17 -7.12 -8.05
CA HIS A 115 -20.25 -8.55 -8.37
C HIS A 115 -19.61 -8.89 -9.71
N LEU A 116 -19.89 -8.12 -10.77
CA LEU A 116 -19.29 -8.35 -12.09
C LEU A 116 -17.77 -8.20 -12.06
N LEU A 117 -17.24 -7.21 -11.34
CA LEU A 117 -15.80 -7.02 -11.19
C LEU A 117 -15.16 -8.22 -10.47
N TYR A 118 -15.74 -8.66 -9.35
CA TYR A 118 -15.24 -9.83 -8.62
C TYR A 118 -15.35 -11.11 -9.44
N ASP A 119 -16.49 -11.37 -10.07
CA ASP A 119 -16.71 -12.57 -10.89
C ASP A 119 -15.73 -12.60 -12.08
N THR A 120 -15.47 -11.46 -12.71
CA THR A 120 -14.47 -11.34 -13.78
C THR A 120 -13.06 -11.62 -13.25
N ALA A 121 -12.69 -11.03 -12.10
CA ALA A 121 -11.39 -11.28 -11.49
C ALA A 121 -11.19 -12.76 -11.12
N PHE A 122 -12.22 -13.42 -10.58
CA PHE A 122 -12.16 -14.86 -10.28
C PHE A 122 -12.00 -15.69 -11.54
N GLN A 123 -12.76 -15.43 -12.59
CA GLN A 123 -12.62 -16.11 -13.88
C GLN A 123 -11.22 -15.94 -14.47
N MET A 124 -10.61 -14.75 -14.34
CA MET A 124 -9.24 -14.50 -14.77
C MET A 124 -8.21 -15.31 -13.97
N ILE A 125 -8.36 -15.38 -12.65
CA ILE A 125 -7.47 -16.17 -11.79
C ILE A 125 -7.56 -17.66 -12.16
N ASP A 126 -8.78 -18.18 -12.32
CA ASP A 126 -9.00 -19.59 -12.69
C ASP A 126 -8.40 -19.90 -14.07
N ALA A 127 -8.64 -19.03 -15.06
CA ALA A 127 -8.07 -19.17 -16.39
C ALA A 127 -6.53 -19.12 -16.38
N TYR A 128 -5.94 -18.25 -15.56
CA TYR A 128 -4.49 -18.16 -15.41
C TYR A 128 -3.90 -19.42 -14.75
N GLN A 129 -4.56 -19.95 -13.72
CA GLN A 129 -4.14 -21.19 -13.09
C GLN A 129 -4.26 -22.40 -14.04
N GLN A 130 -5.35 -22.49 -14.80
CA GLN A 130 -5.50 -23.51 -15.83
C GLN A 130 -4.41 -23.40 -16.91
N TYR A 131 -4.13 -22.18 -17.39
CA TYR A 131 -3.06 -21.93 -18.36
C TYR A 131 -1.69 -22.42 -17.86
N LYS A 132 -1.37 -22.18 -16.59
CA LYS A 132 -0.13 -22.66 -15.95
C LYS A 132 -0.12 -24.19 -15.85
N ALA A 133 -1.22 -24.79 -15.37
CA ALA A 133 -1.34 -26.24 -15.18
C ALA A 133 -1.16 -27.01 -16.49
N GLU A 134 -1.82 -26.58 -17.58
CA GLU A 134 -1.70 -27.21 -18.91
C GLU A 134 -0.27 -27.20 -19.46
N ARG A 135 0.58 -26.30 -18.97
CA ARG A 135 1.98 -26.12 -19.40
C ARG A 135 2.99 -26.58 -18.37
N GLY A 136 2.55 -27.11 -17.22
CA GLY A 136 3.43 -27.48 -16.12
C GLY A 136 4.24 -26.30 -15.54
N LEU A 137 3.66 -25.10 -15.55
CA LEU A 137 4.30 -23.89 -15.03
C LEU A 137 3.91 -23.65 -13.57
N ILE A 138 4.85 -23.08 -12.81
CA ILE A 138 4.66 -22.66 -11.42
C ILE A 138 5.33 -21.29 -11.29
N ASP A 139 4.61 -20.30 -10.78
CA ASP A 139 5.17 -18.98 -10.46
C ASP A 139 5.64 -18.87 -9.00
N PHE A 140 6.23 -17.74 -8.62
CA PHE A 140 6.77 -17.56 -7.27
C PHE A 140 5.69 -17.64 -6.18
N ALA A 141 4.47 -17.19 -6.44
CA ALA A 141 3.39 -17.27 -5.46
C ALA A 141 2.89 -18.72 -5.32
N ASP A 142 2.79 -19.44 -6.43
CA ASP A 142 2.43 -20.86 -6.41
C ASP A 142 3.43 -21.68 -5.62
N GLN A 143 4.74 -21.39 -5.72
CA GLN A 143 5.78 -22.11 -4.94
C GLN A 143 5.49 -22.05 -3.45
N GLU A 144 5.14 -20.87 -2.91
CA GLU A 144 4.80 -20.70 -1.50
C GLU A 144 3.51 -21.44 -1.13
N ILE A 145 2.46 -21.28 -1.94
CA ILE A 145 1.14 -21.88 -1.67
C ILE A 145 1.22 -23.42 -1.73
N LEU A 146 1.85 -23.97 -2.77
CA LEU A 146 2.01 -25.41 -2.93
C LEU A 146 2.88 -26.00 -1.82
N PHE A 147 3.96 -25.30 -1.42
CA PHE A 147 4.77 -25.73 -0.30
C PHE A 147 3.97 -25.75 1.01
N LEU A 148 3.22 -24.68 1.29
CA LEU A 148 2.33 -24.63 2.46
C LEU A 148 1.29 -25.75 2.45
N GLN A 149 0.72 -26.06 1.28
CA GLN A 149 -0.22 -27.16 1.12
C GLN A 149 0.45 -28.50 1.43
N MET A 150 1.65 -28.77 0.89
CA MET A 150 2.40 -29.98 1.20
C MET A 150 2.69 -30.10 2.70
N LEU A 151 3.07 -29.02 3.38
CA LEU A 151 3.29 -29.03 4.83
C LEU A 151 2.01 -29.39 5.61
N ARG A 152 0.83 -29.00 5.12
CA ARG A 152 -0.45 -29.26 5.80
C ARG A 152 -1.04 -30.63 5.50
N GLU A 153 -0.92 -31.09 4.26
CA GLU A 153 -1.70 -32.23 3.76
C GLU A 153 -0.84 -33.49 3.54
N ASN A 154 0.47 -33.35 3.30
CA ASN A 154 1.34 -34.47 2.97
C ASN A 154 2.14 -34.95 4.18
N GLU A 155 1.77 -36.12 4.71
CA GLU A 155 2.44 -36.72 5.87
C GLU A 155 3.89 -37.14 5.58
N ALA A 156 4.17 -37.68 4.40
CA ALA A 156 5.53 -38.09 4.04
C ALA A 156 6.49 -36.89 4.03
N VAL A 157 6.05 -35.75 3.49
CA VAL A 157 6.83 -34.50 3.51
C VAL A 157 7.07 -34.02 4.93
N ARG A 158 6.05 -34.02 5.80
CA ARG A 158 6.21 -33.64 7.21
C ARG A 158 7.20 -34.54 7.96
N ASN A 159 7.11 -35.85 7.73
CA ASN A 159 7.99 -36.82 8.36
C ASN A 159 9.42 -36.64 7.89
N GLU A 160 9.63 -36.46 6.58
CA GLU A 160 10.95 -36.18 6.02
C GLU A 160 11.55 -34.90 6.63
N ILE A 161 10.78 -33.80 6.68
CA ILE A 161 11.27 -32.54 7.26
C ILE A 161 11.62 -32.69 8.74
N SER A 162 10.79 -33.36 9.54
CA SER A 162 11.03 -33.54 10.97
C SER A 162 12.22 -34.45 11.28
N LEU A 163 12.52 -35.41 10.41
CA LEU A 163 13.70 -36.28 10.51
C LEU A 163 14.97 -35.58 10.04
N SER A 164 14.88 -34.81 8.94
CA SER A 164 16.03 -34.19 8.29
C SER A 164 16.46 -32.86 8.93
N PHE A 165 15.54 -32.13 9.56
CA PHE A 165 15.82 -30.83 10.16
C PHE A 165 15.46 -30.77 11.65
N ARG A 166 16.40 -30.25 12.45
CA ARG A 166 16.20 -30.04 13.90
C ARG A 166 15.92 -28.58 14.27
N LEU A 167 16.30 -27.64 13.40
CA LEU A 167 16.21 -26.21 13.61
C LEU A 167 15.76 -25.52 12.32
N VAL A 168 14.81 -24.60 12.45
CA VAL A 168 14.45 -23.64 11.40
C VAL A 168 14.83 -22.25 11.89
N MET A 169 15.58 -21.52 11.05
CA MET A 169 15.95 -20.14 11.32
C MET A 169 15.41 -19.25 10.21
N VAL A 170 14.74 -18.16 10.61
CA VAL A 170 14.20 -17.15 9.70
C VAL A 170 14.90 -15.84 10.05
N ASP A 171 15.57 -15.24 9.08
CA ASP A 171 16.16 -13.91 9.17
C ASP A 171 15.28 -12.90 8.44
N GLU A 172 15.45 -11.61 8.73
CA GLU A 172 14.65 -10.51 8.16
C GLU A 172 13.13 -10.73 8.28
N PHE A 173 12.69 -11.29 9.41
CA PHE A 173 11.30 -11.71 9.62
C PHE A 173 10.29 -10.56 9.44
N GLN A 174 10.68 -9.31 9.65
CA GLN A 174 9.82 -8.14 9.46
C GLN A 174 9.32 -7.96 8.02
N ASP A 175 10.01 -8.53 7.03
CA ASP A 175 9.67 -8.40 5.60
C ASP A 175 8.86 -9.59 5.07
N SER A 176 8.34 -10.44 5.97
CA SER A 176 7.61 -11.66 5.61
C SER A 176 6.17 -11.38 5.17
N SER A 177 5.68 -12.15 4.19
CA SER A 177 4.27 -12.15 3.78
C SER A 177 3.39 -13.03 4.69
N PRO A 178 2.05 -12.89 4.64
CA PRO A 178 1.14 -13.78 5.37
C PRO A 178 1.29 -15.27 5.04
N VAL A 179 1.59 -15.59 3.77
CA VAL A 179 1.81 -16.99 3.33
C VAL A 179 3.11 -17.53 3.90
N GLN A 180 4.18 -16.73 3.87
CA GLN A 180 5.47 -17.10 4.47
C GLN A 180 5.35 -17.31 5.98
N LEU A 181 4.61 -16.45 6.70
CA LEU A 181 4.34 -16.67 8.12
C LEU A 181 3.64 -18.01 8.38
N ALA A 182 2.66 -18.36 7.54
CA ALA A 182 1.96 -19.63 7.64
C ALA A 182 2.90 -20.82 7.39
N ILE A 183 3.85 -20.69 6.46
CA ILE A 183 4.91 -21.67 6.20
C ILE A 183 5.83 -21.80 7.42
N PHE A 184 6.36 -20.69 7.94
CA PHE A 184 7.27 -20.71 9.10
C PHE A 184 6.60 -21.30 10.34
N SER A 185 5.33 -20.98 10.57
CA SER A 185 4.53 -21.55 11.67
C SER A 185 4.26 -23.05 11.48
N ALA A 186 4.08 -23.51 10.24
CA ALA A 186 3.94 -24.93 9.96
C ALA A 186 5.27 -25.66 10.21
N LEU A 187 6.38 -25.13 9.67
CA LEU A 187 7.72 -25.68 9.86
C LEU A 187 8.14 -25.73 11.34
N SER A 188 7.86 -24.67 12.11
CA SER A 188 8.21 -24.60 13.53
C SER A 188 7.54 -25.68 14.39
N LYS A 189 6.43 -26.27 13.90
CA LYS A 189 5.75 -27.39 14.57
C LYS A 189 6.34 -28.75 14.22
N LEU A 190 7.12 -28.84 13.13
CA LEU A 190 7.74 -30.07 12.67
C LEU A 190 9.15 -30.28 13.23
N VAL A 191 9.84 -29.20 13.58
CA VAL A 191 11.22 -29.23 14.06
C VAL A 191 11.33 -28.99 15.56
N GLN A 192 12.48 -29.36 16.15
CA GLN A 192 12.70 -29.23 17.59
C GLN A 192 12.84 -27.77 18.03
N ASN A 193 13.47 -26.94 17.20
CA ASN A 193 13.75 -25.54 17.52
C ASN A 193 13.38 -24.64 16.34
N SER A 194 12.90 -23.43 16.64
CA SER A 194 12.65 -22.40 15.63
C SER A 194 13.12 -21.05 16.16
N ILE A 195 13.89 -20.33 15.36
CA ILE A 195 14.45 -19.02 15.72
C ILE A 195 14.07 -18.03 14.63
N TRP A 196 13.34 -16.99 14.99
CA TRP A 196 12.98 -15.92 14.06
C TRP A 196 13.66 -14.63 14.50
N VAL A 197 14.37 -14.00 13.57
CA VAL A 197 15.15 -12.78 13.77
C VAL A 197 14.59 -11.72 12.85
N GLY A 198 14.39 -10.52 13.38
CA GLY A 198 13.94 -9.38 12.59
C GLY A 198 13.93 -8.10 13.41
N ASP A 199 13.85 -6.97 12.71
CA ASP A 199 13.77 -5.65 13.29
C ASP A 199 12.58 -4.88 12.69
N PRO A 200 11.51 -4.61 13.46
CA PRO A 200 10.34 -3.90 12.93
C PRO A 200 10.68 -2.50 12.42
N LYS A 201 11.79 -1.89 12.89
CA LYS A 201 12.27 -0.58 12.40
C LYS A 201 12.78 -0.62 10.97
N GLN A 202 13.09 -1.81 10.45
CA GLN A 202 13.67 -2.02 9.13
C GLN A 202 12.66 -2.56 8.11
N ALA A 203 11.38 -2.66 8.49
CA ALA A 203 10.31 -3.07 7.58
C ALA A 203 10.06 -2.01 6.48
N ILE A 204 10.77 -2.15 5.36
CA ILE A 204 10.71 -1.21 4.23
C ILE A 204 9.99 -1.80 3.00
N TYR A 205 9.61 -3.07 3.05
CA TYR A 205 8.94 -3.78 1.95
C TYR A 205 7.41 -3.71 1.99
N GLY A 206 6.82 -2.67 2.61
CA GLY A 206 5.37 -2.52 2.75
C GLY A 206 4.57 -2.53 1.44
N PHE A 207 5.22 -2.33 0.29
CA PHE A 207 4.61 -2.49 -1.04
C PHE A 207 4.41 -3.95 -1.49
N ARG A 208 4.97 -4.92 -0.76
CA ARG A 208 4.85 -6.37 -1.02
C ARG A 208 3.93 -7.06 -0.01
N ASP A 209 3.00 -6.32 0.60
CA ASP A 209 2.09 -6.80 1.64
C ASP A 209 2.81 -7.33 2.90
N SER A 210 4.04 -6.87 3.18
CA SER A 210 4.66 -7.11 4.49
C SER A 210 3.91 -6.30 5.55
N ASP A 211 3.10 -6.98 6.36
CA ASP A 211 2.25 -6.33 7.36
C ASP A 211 2.98 -6.26 8.71
N SER A 212 3.36 -5.05 9.14
CA SER A 212 3.99 -4.83 10.44
C SER A 212 3.09 -5.24 11.60
N GLN A 213 1.76 -5.21 11.43
CA GLN A 213 0.82 -5.75 12.42
C GLN A 213 0.92 -7.28 12.49
N LEU A 214 1.18 -7.95 11.37
CA LEU A 214 1.38 -9.39 11.33
C LEU A 214 2.66 -9.80 12.08
N PHE A 215 3.73 -9.02 11.97
CA PHE A 215 4.95 -9.19 12.79
C PHE A 215 4.61 -9.10 14.28
N GLU A 216 3.90 -8.05 14.70
CA GLU A 216 3.50 -7.87 16.11
C GLU A 216 2.57 -8.97 16.61
N LEU A 217 1.57 -9.38 15.80
CA LEU A 217 0.67 -10.49 16.12
C LEU A 217 1.43 -11.81 16.25
N ALA A 218 2.40 -12.07 15.36
CA ALA A 218 3.27 -13.22 15.44
C ALA A 218 4.09 -13.18 16.74
N MET A 219 4.71 -12.06 17.08
CA MET A 219 5.44 -11.85 18.33
C MET A 219 4.57 -12.08 19.57
N GLN A 220 3.35 -11.55 19.59
CA GLN A 220 2.38 -11.77 20.69
C GLN A 220 1.95 -13.24 20.82
N SER A 221 1.84 -13.96 19.70
CA SER A 221 1.50 -15.39 19.72
C SER A 221 2.63 -16.24 20.30
N VAL A 222 3.88 -15.81 20.06
CA VAL A 222 5.09 -16.44 20.58
C VAL A 222 5.15 -16.26 22.10
N ASP A 223 4.91 -15.06 22.62
CA ASP A 223 4.96 -14.74 24.06
C ASP A 223 3.93 -15.50 24.93
N LYS A 224 2.84 -16.01 24.34
CA LYS A 224 1.79 -16.75 25.08
C LYS A 224 2.17 -18.20 25.39
N ASN A 225 3.16 -18.78 24.71
CA ASN A 225 3.64 -20.13 24.97
C ASN A 225 4.90 -20.05 25.82
N ARG A 226 4.86 -20.53 27.07
CA ARG A 226 5.99 -20.46 28.04
C ARG A 226 7.32 -21.08 27.57
N ALA A 227 7.32 -21.87 26.50
CA ALA A 227 8.52 -22.44 25.89
C ALA A 227 9.24 -21.47 24.93
N ASN A 228 8.58 -20.39 24.53
CA ASN A 228 9.13 -19.41 23.60
C ASN A 228 9.74 -18.24 24.36
N LYS A 229 10.87 -17.73 23.86
CA LYS A 229 11.60 -16.62 24.49
C LYS A 229 11.85 -15.52 23.47
N ARG A 230 11.30 -14.33 23.71
CA ARG A 230 11.71 -13.11 23.02
C ARG A 230 13.04 -12.62 23.59
N ILE A 231 13.99 -12.30 22.71
CA ILE A 231 15.30 -11.75 23.07
C ILE A 231 15.46 -10.43 22.34
N ASN A 232 15.67 -9.34 23.09
CA ASN A 232 16.01 -8.04 22.53
C ASN A 232 17.54 -7.87 22.54
N LEU A 233 18.11 -7.52 21.39
CA LEU A 233 19.54 -7.26 21.22
C LEU A 233 19.79 -5.75 21.23
N GLY A 234 20.05 -5.20 22.41
CA GLY A 234 20.23 -3.76 22.61
C GLY A 234 21.60 -3.20 22.22
N GLU A 235 22.55 -4.02 21.76
CA GLU A 235 23.93 -3.57 21.49
C GLU A 235 24.25 -3.48 19.99
N ASN A 236 24.89 -2.38 19.59
CA ASN A 236 25.37 -2.15 18.23
C ASN A 236 26.89 -2.36 18.12
N PHE A 237 27.27 -3.39 17.38
CA PHE A 237 28.68 -3.75 17.10
C PHE A 237 29.18 -3.22 15.74
N ARG A 238 28.26 -2.71 14.91
CA ARG A 238 28.54 -2.36 13.50
C ARG A 238 29.14 -0.96 13.38
N SER A 239 28.53 0.01 14.04
CA SER A 239 28.71 1.44 13.80
C SER A 239 29.52 2.14 14.89
N ARG A 240 29.99 3.35 14.57
CA ARG A 240 30.66 4.24 15.52
C ARG A 240 29.69 4.72 16.59
N PRO A 241 30.08 4.80 17.88
CA PRO A 241 29.22 5.28 18.96
C PRO A 241 28.54 6.61 18.66
N GLY A 242 29.28 7.60 18.13
CA GLY A 242 28.68 8.90 17.82
C GLY A 242 27.59 8.85 16.75
N LEU A 243 27.67 7.91 15.79
CA LEU A 243 26.59 7.69 14.82
C LEU A 243 25.39 7.00 15.47
N VAL A 244 25.62 6.01 16.34
CA VAL A 244 24.55 5.33 17.10
C VAL A 244 23.78 6.33 17.95
N TYR A 245 24.46 7.21 18.67
CA TYR A 245 23.80 8.26 19.47
C TYR A 245 22.99 9.23 18.61
N ALA A 246 23.55 9.72 17.50
CA ALA A 246 22.85 10.63 16.61
C ALA A 246 21.57 10.00 16.04
N VAL A 247 21.65 8.74 15.57
CA VAL A 247 20.50 8.00 15.05
C VAL A 247 19.46 7.76 16.15
N ASN A 248 19.86 7.36 17.36
CA ASN A 248 18.93 7.18 18.47
C ASN A 248 18.13 8.46 18.76
N GLU A 249 18.79 9.63 18.81
CA GLU A 249 18.10 10.89 19.10
C GLU A 249 17.10 11.29 18.02
N ILE A 250 17.42 11.05 16.74
CA ILE A 250 16.50 11.31 15.63
C ILE A 250 15.28 10.37 15.68
N PHE A 251 15.53 9.07 15.82
CA PHE A 251 14.48 8.06 15.64
C PHE A 251 13.64 7.79 16.89
N LYS A 252 14.11 8.12 18.10
CA LYS A 252 13.26 8.18 19.31
C LYS A 252 12.05 9.08 19.10
N GLY A 253 12.24 10.23 18.45
CA GLY A 253 11.15 11.15 18.15
C GLY A 253 10.19 10.60 17.09
N ILE A 254 10.74 9.98 16.04
CA ILE A 254 9.96 9.45 14.90
C ILE A 254 9.09 8.26 15.30
N PHE A 255 9.61 7.35 16.14
CA PHE A 255 8.91 6.10 16.48
C PHE A 255 8.11 6.17 17.79
N ARG A 256 8.07 7.30 18.48
CA ARG A 256 7.51 7.47 19.84
C ARG A 256 6.12 6.87 20.03
N ASP A 257 5.25 6.96 19.03
CA ASP A 257 3.86 6.51 19.13
C ASP A 257 3.66 5.04 18.71
N SER A 258 4.71 4.38 18.21
CA SER A 258 4.63 3.05 17.58
C SER A 258 5.50 1.98 18.26
N LEU A 259 6.60 2.37 18.91
CA LEU A 259 7.56 1.46 19.53
C LEU A 259 8.04 2.04 20.87
N SER A 260 8.41 1.17 21.81
CA SER A 260 9.01 1.59 23.08
C SER A 260 10.49 1.97 22.92
N ASP A 261 11.01 2.76 23.86
CA ASP A 261 12.41 3.20 23.84
C ASP A 261 13.40 2.02 23.79
N ASP A 262 13.12 0.90 24.46
CA ASP A 262 13.98 -0.29 24.43
C ASP A 262 13.93 -1.04 23.09
N GLN A 263 12.90 -0.83 22.27
CA GLN A 263 12.83 -1.34 20.90
C GLN A 263 13.54 -0.41 19.89
N ILE A 264 13.71 0.87 20.25
CA ILE A 264 14.30 1.90 19.39
C ILE A 264 15.79 2.08 19.65
N VAL A 265 16.18 2.20 20.92
CA VAL A 265 17.49 2.68 21.34
C VAL A 265 18.50 1.54 21.40
N LEU A 266 19.63 1.74 20.72
CA LEU A 266 20.78 0.82 20.79
C LEU A 266 21.93 1.44 21.57
N ALA A 267 22.59 0.66 22.41
CA ALA A 267 23.85 1.01 23.04
C ALA A 267 25.03 0.63 22.14
N PRO A 268 26.05 1.49 21.96
CA PRO A 268 27.28 1.07 21.30
C PRO A 268 27.99 -0.03 22.11
N SER A 269 28.55 -1.04 21.44
CA SER A 269 29.33 -2.07 22.14
C SER A 269 30.60 -1.51 22.79
N ALA A 270 31.13 -2.22 23.79
CA ALA A 270 32.37 -1.86 24.47
C ALA A 270 33.55 -1.71 23.48
N GLU A 271 33.67 -2.59 22.50
CA GLU A 271 34.71 -2.52 21.47
C GLU A 271 34.54 -1.28 20.59
N SER A 272 33.31 -0.91 20.26
CA SER A 272 33.02 0.30 19.49
C SER A 272 33.38 1.57 20.25
N LEU A 273 33.15 1.61 21.57
CA LEU A 273 33.57 2.71 22.45
C LEU A 273 35.10 2.86 22.50
N VAL A 274 35.84 1.75 22.56
CA VAL A 274 37.31 1.77 22.51
C VAL A 274 37.80 2.28 21.14
N ARG A 275 37.22 1.78 20.04
CA ARG A 275 37.59 2.21 18.68
C ARG A 275 37.28 3.68 18.43
N GLU A 276 36.24 4.24 19.05
CA GLU A 276 35.85 5.63 18.82
C GLU A 276 36.98 6.62 19.11
N ARG A 277 37.81 6.32 20.12
CA ARG A 277 38.98 7.14 20.49
C ARG A 277 40.05 7.23 19.40
N SER A 278 40.03 6.31 18.42
CA SER A 278 40.99 6.30 17.31
C SER A 278 40.55 7.18 16.13
N TYR A 279 39.27 7.55 16.06
CA TYR A 279 38.77 8.40 14.98
C TYR A 279 38.99 9.87 15.31
N LYS A 280 39.47 10.62 14.31
CA LYS A 280 39.69 12.08 14.41
C LYS A 280 38.61 12.90 13.71
N THR A 281 37.66 12.23 13.08
CA THR A 281 36.62 12.85 12.24
C THR A 281 35.25 12.71 12.87
N ALA A 282 34.35 13.64 12.55
CA ALA A 282 32.94 13.52 12.93
C ALA A 282 32.34 12.18 12.43
N PRO A 283 31.41 11.57 13.18
CA PRO A 283 30.70 10.35 12.79
C PRO A 283 29.54 10.61 11.81
N LEU A 284 29.07 11.86 11.73
CA LEU A 284 28.00 12.31 10.85
C LEU A 284 28.36 13.71 10.34
N GLU A 285 28.31 13.90 9.03
CA GLU A 285 28.53 15.17 8.35
C GLU A 285 27.28 15.47 7.52
N VAL A 286 26.78 16.72 7.58
CA VAL A 286 25.59 17.14 6.84
C VAL A 286 26.00 18.17 5.79
N LEU A 287 25.82 17.81 4.52
CA LEU A 287 26.05 18.72 3.39
C LEU A 287 24.73 19.41 3.02
N ALA A 288 24.63 20.71 3.31
CA ALA A 288 23.47 21.51 2.97
C ALA A 288 23.68 22.21 1.63
N PHE A 289 22.78 21.96 0.68
CA PHE A 289 22.78 22.61 -0.63
C PHE A 289 21.69 23.68 -0.70
N PRO A 290 21.96 24.87 -1.28
CA PRO A 290 20.91 25.83 -1.57
C PRO A 290 19.92 25.25 -2.60
N ALA A 291 18.80 25.94 -2.82
CA ALA A 291 17.84 25.57 -3.85
C ALA A 291 18.53 25.58 -5.23
N MET A 292 18.83 24.40 -5.75
CA MET A 292 19.54 24.19 -7.01
C MET A 292 19.05 22.90 -7.68
N LYS A 293 19.27 22.80 -9.00
CA LYS A 293 18.97 21.60 -9.77
C LYS A 293 19.76 20.40 -9.26
N GLU A 294 19.19 19.20 -9.39
CA GLU A 294 19.80 17.96 -8.92
C GLU A 294 21.16 17.68 -9.58
N GLU A 295 21.32 18.00 -10.86
CA GLU A 295 22.58 17.85 -11.61
C GLU A 295 23.77 18.50 -10.88
N TYR A 296 23.57 19.69 -10.32
CA TYR A 296 24.63 20.40 -9.59
C TYR A 296 24.87 19.81 -8.19
N LYS A 297 23.85 19.21 -7.56
CA LYS A 297 24.03 18.50 -6.28
C LYS A 297 24.89 17.26 -6.49
N PHE A 298 24.63 16.48 -7.54
CA PHE A 298 25.42 15.28 -7.84
C PHE A 298 26.87 15.62 -8.21
N ALA A 299 27.08 16.68 -9.00
CA ALA A 299 28.44 17.16 -9.29
C ALA A 299 29.20 17.56 -8.01
N ALA A 300 28.54 18.28 -7.09
CA ALA A 300 29.14 18.66 -5.81
C ALA A 300 29.44 17.45 -4.90
N ILE A 301 28.57 16.44 -4.87
CA ILE A 301 28.81 15.17 -4.17
C ILE A 301 30.03 14.45 -4.78
N GLY A 302 30.16 14.45 -6.11
CA GLY A 302 31.32 13.88 -6.81
C GLY A 302 32.64 14.55 -6.43
N GLU A 303 32.69 15.88 -6.42
CA GLU A 303 33.88 16.61 -5.97
C GLU A 303 34.17 16.36 -4.48
N TYR A 304 33.15 16.34 -3.61
CA TYR A 304 33.35 15.98 -2.19
C TYR A 304 33.95 14.58 -2.02
N ILE A 305 33.48 13.58 -2.78
CA ILE A 305 34.05 12.21 -2.74
C ILE A 305 35.52 12.22 -3.18
N LYS A 306 35.86 12.97 -4.23
CA LYS A 306 37.23 13.09 -4.73
C LYS A 306 38.15 13.74 -3.68
N GLU A 307 37.70 14.81 -3.04
CA GLU A 307 38.41 15.44 -1.92
C GLU A 307 38.56 14.48 -0.73
N LEU A 308 37.50 13.74 -0.41
CA LEU A 308 37.50 12.75 0.67
C LEU A 308 38.54 11.64 0.41
N LEU A 309 38.63 11.14 -0.81
CA LEU A 309 39.64 10.14 -1.20
C LEU A 309 41.07 10.72 -1.15
N ALA A 310 41.24 12.00 -1.47
CA ALA A 310 42.53 12.69 -1.41
C ALA A 310 42.93 13.14 0.01
N SER A 311 41.99 13.21 0.96
CA SER A 311 42.19 13.78 2.30
C SER A 311 43.15 13.00 3.20
N GLY A 312 43.51 11.76 2.83
CA GLY A 312 44.28 10.86 3.69
C GLY A 312 43.47 10.30 4.88
N ARG A 313 42.13 10.44 4.87
CA ARG A 313 41.23 9.88 5.88
C ARG A 313 41.50 8.39 6.07
N GLN A 314 41.53 7.98 7.33
CA GLN A 314 41.75 6.60 7.72
C GLN A 314 40.42 5.90 8.03
N VAL A 315 40.34 4.63 7.65
CA VAL A 315 39.24 3.71 7.92
C VAL A 315 39.81 2.54 8.71
N TYR A 316 39.09 2.11 9.75
CA TYR A 316 39.46 0.94 10.52
C TYR A 316 39.05 -0.34 9.79
N ASP A 317 40.04 -1.14 9.40
CA ASP A 317 39.85 -2.47 8.85
C ASP A 317 39.61 -3.47 10.00
N LYS A 318 38.40 -4.01 10.07
CA LYS A 318 38.00 -4.97 11.11
C LYS A 318 38.64 -6.35 10.93
N GLU A 319 39.00 -6.75 9.71
CA GLU A 319 39.62 -8.05 9.44
C GLU A 319 41.08 -8.05 9.88
N HIS A 320 41.80 -6.97 9.56
CA HIS A 320 43.23 -6.85 9.85
C HIS A 320 43.52 -6.08 11.16
N CYS A 321 42.48 -5.60 11.84
CA CYS A 321 42.54 -4.82 13.08
C CYS A 321 43.47 -3.59 13.00
N LYS A 322 43.51 -2.91 11.85
CA LYS A 322 44.44 -1.80 11.57
C LYS A 322 43.74 -0.63 10.88
N GLN A 323 44.31 0.55 11.04
CA GLN A 323 43.91 1.71 10.25
C GLN A 323 44.54 1.62 8.86
N ARG A 324 43.75 1.97 7.82
CA ARG A 324 44.22 2.11 6.45
C ARG A 324 43.61 3.34 5.80
N GLY A 325 44.24 3.83 4.73
CA GLY A 325 43.65 4.89 3.91
C GLY A 325 42.30 4.48 3.33
N ILE A 326 41.39 5.44 3.24
CA ILE A 326 40.09 5.31 2.58
C ILE A 326 40.26 4.93 1.11
N ARG A 327 39.35 4.11 0.59
CA ARG A 327 39.27 3.67 -0.81
C ARG A 327 37.87 3.92 -1.35
N GLY A 328 37.72 3.93 -2.67
CA GLY A 328 36.41 4.05 -3.31
C GLY A 328 35.42 2.95 -2.87
N SER A 329 35.92 1.74 -2.59
CA SER A 329 35.11 0.62 -2.06
C SER A 329 34.54 0.85 -0.67
N ASP A 330 35.02 1.86 0.07
CA ASP A 330 34.52 2.20 1.41
C ASP A 330 33.34 3.19 1.35
N ILE A 331 33.02 3.68 0.15
CA ILE A 331 32.03 4.74 -0.06
C ILE A 331 30.81 4.11 -0.76
N ALA A 332 29.65 4.27 -0.14
CA ALA A 332 28.36 3.91 -0.72
C ALA A 332 27.49 5.17 -0.83
N ILE A 333 26.79 5.31 -1.95
CA ILE A 333 25.81 6.37 -2.18
C ILE A 333 24.43 5.72 -2.21
N LEU A 334 23.53 6.17 -1.34
CA LEU A 334 22.18 5.64 -1.22
C LEU A 334 21.19 6.64 -1.81
N PHE A 335 20.39 6.17 -2.78
CA PHE A 335 19.27 6.92 -3.35
C PHE A 335 17.95 6.26 -2.98
N ARG A 336 16.87 7.05 -2.97
CA ARG A 336 15.53 6.52 -2.71
C ARG A 336 14.96 5.80 -3.94
N SER A 337 15.38 6.22 -5.15
CA SER A 337 14.87 5.66 -6.40
C SER A 337 15.96 5.57 -7.47
N ASN A 338 15.79 4.61 -8.38
CA ASN A 338 16.72 4.40 -9.49
C ASN A 338 16.75 5.54 -10.50
N SER A 339 15.71 6.39 -10.56
CA SER A 339 15.71 7.55 -11.46
C SER A 339 16.78 8.58 -11.10
N GLN A 340 17.34 8.52 -9.89
CA GLN A 340 18.42 9.41 -9.43
C GLN A 340 19.82 8.91 -9.86
N LEU A 341 19.92 7.69 -10.41
CA LEU A 341 21.16 7.12 -10.94
C LEU A 341 21.35 7.36 -12.44
N ASN A 342 20.26 7.65 -13.16
CA ASN A 342 20.22 7.70 -14.63
C ASN A 342 20.38 9.10 -15.19
#